data_AF-A0A1E3R9S7-F1
#
_entry.id   AF-A0A1E3R9S7-F1
#
_cell.length_a   1.000
_cell.length_b   1.000
_cell.length_c   1.000
_cell.angle_alpha   90.00
_cell.angle_beta   90.00
_cell.angle_gamma   90.00
#
_symmetry.space_group_name_H-M   'P 1'
#
loop_
_entity.id
_entity.type
_entity.pdbx_description
1 polymer ?
#
loop_
_entity_poly.entity_id
_entity_poly.type
_entity_poly.pdbx_seq_one_letter_code
_entity_poly.pdbx_strand_id
1 'polypeptide(L)'
;MISLRSHAISLAAVFLALAIGVALGSGLLSNTVLSGLQDDKRGLQDQIDTLNTDKNALNEKLGAANEFDAQVSPRILGDTMKDRSVVLFRTPDAADDDVEALTRLINQAGGSVTGTVALTQEFVTANSAEKLLSVVNSPIVPAGKQLSTASVDQGSQAGDLLGIALLIDKDPKASPVDDMQRDTVLTTLRDTGFITYGDQRVGAANTALVVTGGALGE
;
A
#
# COMPACT_ATOMS: atom_id res chain seq x y z
N MET A 1 0.99 -38.48 83.95
CA MET A 1 2.06 -37.47 83.70
C MET A 1 2.76 -37.86 82.41
N ILE A 2 2.26 -37.42 81.26
CA ILE A 2 2.99 -37.57 80.00
C ILE A 2 4.11 -36.53 80.07
N SER A 3 5.35 -37.01 80.15
CA SER A 3 6.54 -36.18 80.38
C SER A 3 6.69 -35.16 79.26
N LEU A 4 6.83 -33.86 79.59
CA LEU A 4 7.15 -32.78 78.64
C LEU A 4 8.34 -33.14 77.71
N ARG A 5 9.22 -34.04 78.16
CA ARG A 5 10.37 -34.54 77.40
C ARG A 5 9.95 -35.38 76.17
N SER A 6 8.92 -36.22 76.26
CA SER A 6 8.48 -37.05 75.11
C SER A 6 7.78 -36.24 74.03
N HIS A 7 7.04 -35.19 74.39
CA HIS A 7 6.45 -34.27 73.43
C HIS A 7 7.50 -33.39 72.73
N ALA A 8 8.51 -32.93 73.47
CA ALA A 8 9.62 -32.17 72.89
C ALA A 8 10.42 -32.99 71.87
N ILE A 9 10.67 -34.28 72.15
CA ILE A 9 11.38 -35.19 71.23
C ILE A 9 10.56 -35.45 69.96
N SER A 10 9.24 -35.67 70.09
CA SER A 10 8.35 -35.86 68.92
C SER A 10 8.28 -34.61 68.05
N LEU A 11 8.15 -33.42 68.66
CA LEU A 11 8.13 -32.15 67.93
C LEU A 11 9.46 -31.90 67.20
N ALA A 12 10.59 -32.18 67.87
CA ALA A 12 11.91 -32.08 67.25
C ALA A 12 12.08 -33.05 66.06
N ALA A 13 11.57 -34.28 66.17
CA ALA A 13 11.60 -35.25 65.07
C ALA A 13 10.76 -34.79 63.86
N VAL A 14 9.57 -34.22 64.09
CA VAL A 14 8.73 -33.67 63.03
C VAL A 14 9.40 -32.46 62.35
N PHE A 15 9.97 -31.53 63.11
CA PHE A 15 10.71 -30.40 62.55
C PHE A 15 11.93 -30.85 61.74
N LEU A 16 12.68 -31.86 62.22
CA LEU A 16 13.82 -32.41 61.49
C LEU A 16 13.39 -33.07 60.17
N ALA A 17 12.32 -33.86 60.19
CA ALA A 17 11.76 -34.48 58.99
C ALA A 17 11.30 -33.42 57.97
N LEU A 18 10.68 -32.34 58.44
CA LEU A 18 10.23 -31.22 57.59
C LEU A 18 11.43 -30.45 57.00
N ALA A 19 12.45 -30.18 57.81
CA ALA A 19 13.67 -29.53 57.35
C ALA A 19 14.40 -30.37 56.27
N ILE A 20 14.51 -31.68 56.47
CA ILE A 20 15.11 -32.60 55.49
C ILE A 20 14.24 -32.69 54.23
N GLY A 21 12.92 -32.78 54.37
CA GLY A 21 11.99 -32.81 53.24
C GLY A 21 12.04 -31.54 52.38
N VAL A 22 12.12 -30.37 53.01
CA VAL A 22 12.25 -29.08 52.32
C VAL A 22 13.63 -28.93 51.67
N ALA A 23 14.71 -29.33 52.36
CA ALA A 23 16.06 -29.27 51.82
C ALA A 23 16.23 -30.17 50.58
N LEU A 24 15.70 -31.41 50.61
CA LEU A 24 15.73 -32.32 49.46
C LEU A 24 14.78 -31.90 48.34
N GLY A 25 13.58 -31.41 48.66
CA GLY A 25 12.61 -30.93 47.68
C GLY A 25 13.12 -29.70 46.90
N SER A 26 13.77 -28.76 47.57
CA SER A 26 14.34 -27.55 46.94
C SER A 26 15.62 -27.84 46.15
N GLY A 27 16.52 -28.69 46.64
CA GLY A 27 17.80 -28.98 45.97
C GLY A 27 17.65 -29.61 44.58
N LEU A 28 16.69 -30.51 44.38
CA LEU A 28 16.47 -31.21 43.10
C LEU A 28 15.69 -30.38 42.07
N LEU A 29 14.80 -29.48 42.52
CA LEU A 29 14.01 -28.63 41.63
C LEU A 29 14.79 -27.39 41.18
N SER A 30 15.65 -26.84 42.04
CA SER A 30 16.39 -25.60 41.76
C SER A 30 17.33 -25.73 40.57
N ASN A 31 18.14 -26.78 40.50
CA ASN A 31 19.15 -26.91 39.45
C ASN A 31 18.54 -27.22 38.08
N THR A 32 17.50 -28.04 38.02
CA THR A 32 16.87 -28.44 36.74
C THR A 32 16.04 -27.32 36.14
N VAL A 33 15.29 -26.58 36.96
CA VAL A 33 14.51 -25.41 36.51
C VAL A 33 15.44 -24.25 36.17
N LEU A 34 16.50 -24.01 36.95
CA LEU A 34 17.48 -22.96 36.67
C LEU A 34 18.31 -23.26 35.41
N SER A 35 18.62 -24.52 35.13
CA SER A 35 19.29 -24.94 33.90
C SER A 35 18.37 -24.79 32.69
N GLY A 36 17.10 -25.22 32.80
CA GLY A 36 16.09 -25.01 31.75
C GLY A 36 15.88 -23.54 31.41
N LEU A 37 15.76 -22.67 32.41
CA LEU A 37 15.65 -21.22 32.19
C LEU A 37 16.92 -20.59 31.59
N GLN A 38 18.11 -21.14 31.91
CA GLN A 38 19.36 -20.70 31.30
C GLN A 38 19.47 -21.14 29.85
N ASP A 39 19.03 -22.35 29.52
CA ASP A 39 19.04 -22.88 28.16
C ASP A 39 17.97 -22.20 27.29
N ASP A 40 16.78 -21.94 27.84
CA ASP A 40 15.74 -21.13 27.19
C ASP A 40 16.22 -19.70 26.94
N LYS A 41 16.91 -19.09 27.92
CA LYS A 41 17.49 -17.76 27.76
C LYS A 41 18.54 -17.74 26.66
N ARG A 42 19.42 -18.74 26.59
CA ARG A 42 20.41 -18.88 25.51
C ARG A 42 19.73 -19.07 24.16
N GLY A 43 18.73 -19.94 24.07
CA GLY A 43 17.97 -20.17 22.83
C GLY A 43 17.22 -18.93 22.34
N LEU A 44 16.68 -18.11 23.26
CA LEU A 44 16.08 -16.81 22.93
C LEU A 44 17.13 -15.79 22.50
N GLN A 45 18.30 -15.79 23.14
CA GLN A 45 19.45 -14.95 22.74
C GLN A 45 19.88 -15.28 21.30
N ASP A 46 20.06 -16.57 20.99
CA ASP A 46 20.47 -17.04 19.66
C ASP A 46 19.40 -16.73 18.59
N GLN A 47 18.12 -16.84 18.94
CA GLN A 47 17.02 -16.42 18.06
C GLN A 47 17.06 -14.91 17.81
N ILE A 48 17.23 -14.08 18.84
CA ILE A 48 17.33 -12.63 18.69
C ILE A 48 18.51 -12.26 17.80
N ASP A 49 19.66 -12.89 17.97
CA ASP A 49 20.86 -12.64 17.17
C ASP A 49 20.66 -13.08 15.70
N THR A 50 20.00 -14.22 15.48
CA THR A 50 19.62 -14.69 14.13
C THR A 50 18.66 -13.72 13.46
N LEU A 51 17.57 -13.32 14.14
CA LEU A 51 16.59 -12.38 13.62
C LEU A 51 17.19 -11.00 13.32
N ASN A 52 18.11 -10.51 14.17
CA ASN A 52 18.81 -9.27 13.92
C ASN A 52 19.74 -9.37 12.71
N THR A 53 20.44 -10.50 12.55
CA THR A 53 21.30 -10.76 11.39
C THR A 53 20.48 -10.82 10.10
N ASP A 54 19.34 -11.53 10.11
CA ASP A 54 18.43 -11.62 8.96
C ASP A 54 17.84 -10.26 8.62
N LYS A 55 17.41 -9.49 9.62
CA LYS A 55 16.91 -8.12 9.43
C LYS A 55 17.97 -7.22 8.81
N ASN A 56 19.21 -7.28 9.28
CA ASN A 56 20.30 -6.50 8.73
C ASN A 56 20.60 -6.91 7.28
N ALA A 57 20.65 -8.21 7.00
CA ALA A 57 20.85 -8.71 5.64
C ALA A 57 19.71 -8.33 4.69
N LEU A 58 18.45 -8.34 5.14
CA LEU A 58 17.30 -7.87 4.36
C LEU A 58 17.38 -6.36 4.13
N ASN A 59 17.72 -5.57 5.15
CA ASN A 59 17.90 -4.12 5.01
C ASN A 59 19.06 -3.77 4.09
N GLU A 60 20.18 -4.51 4.14
CA GLU A 60 21.31 -4.33 3.22
C GLU A 60 20.92 -4.70 1.79
N LYS A 61 20.16 -5.78 1.58
CA LYS A 61 19.61 -6.14 0.26
C LYS A 61 18.64 -5.07 -0.27
N LEU A 62 17.77 -4.55 0.59
CA LEU A 62 16.83 -3.49 0.23
C LEU A 62 17.58 -2.18 -0.09
N GLY A 63 18.60 -1.84 0.71
CA GLY A 63 19.48 -0.71 0.46
C GLY A 63 20.23 -0.86 -0.86
N ALA A 64 20.83 -2.02 -1.11
CA ALA A 64 21.53 -2.31 -2.37
C ALA A 64 20.60 -2.31 -3.59
N ALA A 65 19.36 -2.81 -3.45
CA ALA A 65 18.35 -2.74 -4.49
C ALA A 65 17.92 -1.29 -4.76
N ASN A 66 17.65 -0.51 -3.71
CA ASN A 66 17.30 0.90 -3.84
C ASN A 66 18.46 1.75 -4.41
N GLU A 67 19.70 1.44 -4.06
CA GLU A 67 20.90 2.13 -4.58
C GLU A 67 21.14 1.75 -6.04
N PHE A 68 20.95 0.48 -6.40
CA PHE A 68 20.96 0.02 -7.79
C PHE A 68 19.86 0.71 -8.60
N ASP A 69 18.62 0.74 -8.10
CA ASP A 69 17.52 1.43 -8.74
C ASP A 69 17.79 2.93 -8.84
N ALA A 70 18.32 3.59 -7.81
CA ALA A 70 18.67 5.01 -7.85
C ALA A 70 19.82 5.33 -8.82
N GLN A 71 20.77 4.41 -9.01
CA GLN A 71 21.91 4.60 -9.93
C GLN A 71 21.59 4.21 -11.37
N VAL A 72 20.69 3.25 -11.56
CA VAL A 72 20.33 2.69 -12.87
C VAL A 72 19.10 3.37 -13.45
N SER A 73 18.12 3.75 -12.63
CA SER A 73 16.90 4.46 -13.07
C SER A 73 17.20 5.74 -13.86
N PRO A 74 18.16 6.62 -13.52
CA PRO A 74 18.46 7.79 -14.33
C PRO A 74 19.06 7.45 -15.70
N ARG A 75 19.72 6.28 -15.85
CA ARG A 75 20.32 5.83 -17.11
C ARG A 75 19.36 5.03 -17.98
N ILE A 76 18.36 4.38 -17.38
CA ILE A 76 17.31 3.63 -18.09
C ILE A 76 16.08 4.49 -18.36
N LEU A 77 15.70 5.39 -17.44
CA LEU A 77 14.56 6.32 -17.55
C LEU A 77 14.94 7.71 -18.08
N GLY A 78 16.24 8.04 -18.12
CA GLY A 78 16.70 9.29 -18.71
C GLY A 78 16.19 9.41 -20.14
N ASP A 79 15.40 10.45 -20.40
CA ASP A 79 14.73 10.72 -21.68
C ASP A 79 13.68 9.68 -22.15
N THR A 80 13.29 8.68 -21.35
CA THR A 80 12.24 7.73 -21.79
C THR A 80 10.85 8.35 -21.84
N MET A 81 10.59 9.33 -20.96
CA MET A 81 9.36 10.12 -20.98
C MET A 81 9.61 11.56 -21.48
N LYS A 82 10.75 11.81 -22.14
CA LYS A 82 11.04 13.14 -22.71
C LYS A 82 9.90 13.59 -23.63
N ASP A 83 9.44 14.81 -23.42
CA ASP A 83 8.33 15.43 -24.16
C ASP A 83 7.02 14.61 -24.10
N ARG A 84 6.86 13.74 -23.10
CA ARG A 84 5.63 13.00 -22.84
C ARG A 84 4.85 13.64 -21.70
N SER A 85 3.58 13.89 -21.96
CA SER A 85 2.61 14.29 -20.94
C SER A 85 1.91 13.07 -20.35
N VAL A 86 1.72 13.07 -19.03
CA VAL A 86 1.04 12.02 -18.27
C VAL A 86 -0.11 12.62 -17.49
N VAL A 87 -1.30 12.04 -17.57
CA VAL A 87 -2.41 12.33 -16.66
C VAL A 87 -2.44 11.24 -15.59
N LEU A 88 -2.52 11.65 -14.32
CA LEU A 88 -2.60 10.71 -13.21
C LEU A 88 -4.05 10.51 -12.80
N PHE A 89 -4.48 9.26 -12.71
CA PHE A 89 -5.73 8.88 -12.06
C PHE A 89 -5.41 8.20 -10.74
N ARG A 90 -6.07 8.61 -9.66
CA ARG A 90 -5.99 7.90 -8.39
C ARG A 90 -7.35 7.37 -7.98
N THR A 91 -7.41 6.16 -7.47
CA THR A 91 -8.62 5.61 -6.86
C THR A 91 -8.78 6.13 -5.42
N PRO A 92 -9.98 5.98 -4.81
CA PRO A 92 -10.22 6.43 -3.43
C PRO A 92 -9.31 5.76 -2.39
N ASP A 93 -8.83 4.56 -2.67
CA ASP A 93 -8.00 3.73 -1.80
C ASP A 93 -6.49 3.88 -2.07
N ALA A 94 -6.10 4.65 -3.08
CA ALA A 94 -4.68 4.91 -3.37
C ALA A 94 -4.04 5.80 -2.30
N ALA A 95 -2.85 5.44 -1.83
CA ALA A 95 -2.09 6.21 -0.86
C ALA A 95 -1.51 7.49 -1.48
N ASP A 96 -1.54 8.60 -0.72
CA ASP A 96 -1.00 9.89 -1.16
C ASP A 96 0.51 9.81 -1.44
N ASP A 97 1.26 9.11 -0.59
CA ASP A 97 2.71 8.94 -0.72
C ASP A 97 3.11 8.25 -2.03
N ASP A 98 2.31 7.27 -2.50
CA ASP A 98 2.55 6.57 -3.76
C ASP A 98 2.31 7.48 -4.96
N VAL A 99 1.24 8.27 -4.92
CA VAL A 99 0.91 9.28 -5.94
C VAL A 99 2.03 10.33 -6.05
N GLU A 100 2.55 10.81 -4.92
CA GLU A 100 3.67 11.75 -4.88
C GLU A 100 4.98 11.12 -5.37
N ALA A 101 5.27 9.88 -4.97
CA ALA A 101 6.45 9.14 -5.42
C ALA A 101 6.44 8.95 -6.94
N LEU A 102 5.31 8.52 -7.52
CA LEU A 102 5.15 8.34 -8.97
C LEU A 102 5.27 9.67 -9.72
N THR A 103 4.69 10.75 -9.19
CA THR A 103 4.83 12.09 -9.79
C THR A 103 6.30 12.51 -9.86
N ARG A 104 7.08 12.27 -8.79
CA ARG A 104 8.52 12.56 -8.78
C ARG A 104 9.30 11.69 -9.78
N LEU A 105 8.93 10.42 -9.94
CA LEU A 105 9.56 9.51 -10.89
C LEU A 105 9.29 9.93 -12.35
N ILE A 106 8.05 10.33 -12.67
CA ILE A 106 7.69 10.84 -14.00
C ILE A 106 8.52 12.08 -14.35
N ASN A 107 8.63 13.02 -13.41
CA ASN A 107 9.43 14.24 -13.61
C ASN A 107 10.93 13.92 -13.76
N GLN A 108 11.47 12.97 -12.99
CA GLN A 108 12.85 12.51 -13.13
C GLN A 108 13.12 11.81 -14.48
N ALA A 109 12.13 11.12 -15.04
CA ALA A 109 12.19 10.51 -16.37
C ALA A 109 12.05 11.52 -17.54
N GLY A 110 11.88 12.82 -17.23
CA GLY A 110 11.73 13.89 -18.22
C GLY A 110 10.30 14.07 -18.76
N GLY A 111 9.32 13.40 -18.16
CA GLY A 111 7.90 13.60 -18.45
C GLY A 111 7.31 14.77 -17.66
N SER A 112 6.07 15.16 -18.01
CA SER A 112 5.31 16.16 -17.26
C SER A 112 3.93 15.63 -16.90
N VAL A 113 3.52 15.86 -15.65
CA VAL A 113 2.15 15.55 -15.21
C VAL A 113 1.22 16.69 -15.61
N THR A 114 0.23 16.42 -16.44
CA THR A 114 -0.72 17.44 -16.94
C THR A 114 -1.92 17.65 -16.02
N GLY A 115 -2.08 16.80 -15.01
CA GLY A 115 -3.08 16.92 -13.98
C GLY A 115 -3.29 15.61 -13.23
N THR A 116 -3.89 15.72 -12.05
CA THR A 116 -4.28 14.58 -11.22
C THR A 116 -5.79 14.57 -11.05
N VAL A 117 -6.41 13.48 -11.47
CA VAL A 117 -7.85 13.23 -11.35
C VAL A 117 -8.06 12.14 -10.29
N ALA A 118 -8.78 12.47 -9.23
CA ALA A 118 -9.17 11.52 -8.20
C ALA A 118 -10.55 10.95 -8.52
N LEU A 119 -10.63 9.64 -8.68
CA LEU A 119 -11.88 8.91 -8.80
C LEU A 119 -12.53 8.83 -7.42
N THR A 120 -13.83 9.05 -7.34
CA THR A 120 -14.57 8.98 -6.08
C THR A 120 -15.10 7.58 -5.81
N GLN A 121 -15.63 7.36 -4.60
CA GLN A 121 -16.25 6.08 -4.26
C GLN A 121 -17.45 5.79 -5.17
N GLU A 122 -18.16 6.82 -5.59
CA GLU A 122 -19.30 6.74 -6.50
C GLU A 122 -18.88 6.23 -7.89
N PHE A 123 -17.66 6.51 -8.34
CA PHE A 123 -17.15 6.01 -9.63
C PHE A 123 -16.84 4.52 -9.59
N VAL A 124 -16.31 4.03 -8.47
CA VAL A 124 -15.86 2.64 -8.32
C VAL A 124 -16.95 1.70 -7.78
N THR A 125 -18.10 2.23 -7.33
CA THR A 125 -19.20 1.43 -6.77
C THR A 125 -20.29 1.11 -7.77
N ALA A 126 -20.74 -0.14 -7.77
CA ALA A 126 -21.78 -0.64 -8.69
C ALA A 126 -23.14 0.07 -8.53
N ASN A 127 -23.46 0.64 -7.36
CA ASN A 127 -24.75 1.33 -7.15
C ASN A 127 -24.91 2.63 -7.95
N SER A 128 -23.82 3.20 -8.47
CA SER A 128 -23.89 4.35 -9.36
C SER A 128 -24.00 3.97 -10.83
N ALA A 129 -24.13 2.65 -11.13
CA ALA A 129 -24.30 2.02 -12.45
C ALA A 129 -25.02 2.90 -13.47
N GLU A 130 -26.29 3.09 -13.16
CA GLU A 130 -27.28 3.72 -14.01
C GLU A 130 -27.04 5.23 -14.11
N LYS A 131 -26.48 5.84 -13.06
CA LYS A 131 -26.16 7.27 -13.00
C LYS A 131 -24.95 7.62 -13.88
N LEU A 132 -23.83 6.87 -13.81
CA LEU A 132 -22.72 7.11 -14.77
C LEU A 132 -23.17 6.83 -16.19
N LEU A 133 -23.91 5.74 -16.44
CA LEU A 133 -24.41 5.43 -17.79
C LEU A 133 -25.30 6.56 -18.33
N SER A 134 -26.18 7.12 -17.50
CA SER A 134 -27.02 8.25 -17.90
C SER A 134 -26.20 9.51 -18.22
N VAL A 135 -25.13 9.77 -17.47
CA VAL A 135 -24.24 10.93 -17.67
C VAL A 135 -23.37 10.74 -18.92
N VAL A 136 -22.80 9.55 -19.11
CA VAL A 136 -21.93 9.23 -20.26
C VAL A 136 -22.71 9.17 -21.57
N ASN A 137 -23.97 8.71 -21.54
CA ASN A 137 -24.85 8.71 -22.71
C ASN A 137 -25.57 10.06 -22.94
N SER A 138 -25.40 11.04 -22.04
CA SER A 138 -25.77 12.43 -22.30
C SER A 138 -24.76 13.07 -23.26
N PRO A 139 -25.08 14.17 -23.96
CA PRO A 139 -24.22 14.78 -24.98
C PRO A 139 -23.00 15.51 -24.39
N ILE A 140 -22.19 14.82 -23.59
CA ILE A 140 -20.89 15.25 -23.09
C ILE A 140 -19.72 14.66 -23.89
N VAL A 141 -19.97 13.69 -24.78
CA VAL A 141 -18.94 13.17 -25.67
C VAL A 141 -18.46 14.30 -26.60
N PRO A 142 -17.13 14.59 -26.64
CA PRO A 142 -16.57 15.62 -27.51
C PRO A 142 -16.96 15.45 -28.98
N ALA A 143 -17.18 16.56 -29.69
CA ALA A 143 -17.71 16.52 -31.04
C ALA A 143 -16.81 15.74 -32.00
N GLY A 144 -17.40 14.85 -32.81
CA GLY A 144 -16.65 14.02 -33.76
C GLY A 144 -15.94 12.81 -33.16
N LYS A 145 -16.08 12.56 -31.85
CA LYS A 145 -15.63 11.34 -31.18
C LYS A 145 -16.84 10.45 -30.87
N GLN A 146 -16.60 9.15 -30.77
CA GLN A 146 -17.62 8.17 -30.42
C GLN A 146 -17.07 7.28 -29.32
N LEU A 147 -17.94 6.87 -28.40
CA LEU A 147 -17.58 5.89 -27.40
C LEU A 147 -17.34 4.53 -28.07
N SER A 148 -16.36 3.80 -27.57
CA SER A 148 -16.06 2.44 -27.97
C SER A 148 -17.28 1.54 -27.74
N THR A 149 -17.66 0.81 -28.79
CA THR A 149 -18.74 -0.19 -28.72
C THR A 149 -18.23 -1.56 -28.30
N ALA A 150 -16.92 -1.71 -28.05
CA ALA A 150 -16.29 -2.99 -27.73
C ALA A 150 -16.64 -3.47 -26.31
N SER A 151 -16.79 -2.54 -25.37
CA SER A 151 -17.19 -2.80 -24.00
C SER A 151 -18.24 -1.79 -23.57
N VAL A 152 -19.45 -2.27 -23.28
CA VAL A 152 -20.61 -1.45 -22.91
C VAL A 152 -20.87 -1.43 -21.41
N ASP A 153 -19.97 -2.01 -20.61
CA ASP A 153 -20.03 -1.87 -19.17
C ASP A 153 -19.71 -0.43 -18.77
N GLN A 154 -20.30 -0.01 -17.65
CA GLN A 154 -20.26 1.36 -17.17
C GLN A 154 -18.83 1.88 -16.93
N GLY A 155 -17.97 1.04 -16.33
CA GLY A 155 -16.58 1.41 -16.06
C GLY A 155 -15.79 1.63 -17.34
N SER A 156 -16.01 0.77 -18.34
CA SER A 156 -15.43 0.94 -19.68
C SER A 156 -15.94 2.20 -20.38
N GLN A 157 -17.23 2.50 -20.33
CA GLN A 157 -17.77 3.71 -20.97
C GLN A 157 -17.29 5.01 -20.30
N ALA A 158 -17.21 5.02 -18.97
CA ALA A 158 -16.67 6.17 -18.23
C ALA A 158 -15.16 6.33 -18.47
N GLY A 159 -14.42 5.21 -18.48
CA GLY A 159 -12.99 5.19 -18.83
C GLY A 159 -12.73 5.63 -20.26
N ASP A 160 -13.61 5.26 -21.20
CA ASP A 160 -13.50 5.66 -22.60
C ASP A 160 -13.82 7.15 -22.79
N LEU A 161 -14.82 7.68 -22.09
CA LEU A 161 -15.09 9.12 -22.07
C LEU A 161 -13.88 9.92 -21.52
N LEU A 162 -13.32 9.47 -20.39
CA LEU A 162 -12.11 10.06 -19.81
C LEU A 162 -10.91 9.94 -20.76
N GLY A 163 -10.75 8.79 -21.41
CA GLY A 163 -9.71 8.55 -22.41
C GLY A 163 -9.83 9.49 -23.60
N ILE A 164 -11.04 9.64 -24.16
CA ILE A 164 -11.31 10.57 -25.27
C ILE A 164 -11.01 12.01 -24.86
N ALA A 165 -11.41 12.43 -23.66
CA ALA A 165 -11.23 13.80 -23.20
C ALA A 165 -9.78 14.13 -22.83
N LEU A 166 -9.02 13.18 -22.29
CA LEU A 166 -7.72 13.43 -21.68
C LEU A 166 -6.54 12.92 -22.49
N LEU A 167 -6.71 11.92 -23.35
CA LEU A 167 -5.59 11.34 -24.10
C LEU A 167 -5.45 11.93 -25.49
N ILE A 168 -4.20 12.19 -25.86
CA ILE A 168 -3.79 12.51 -27.22
C ILE A 168 -3.76 11.21 -28.02
N ASP A 169 -4.46 11.20 -29.14
CA ASP A 169 -4.52 10.04 -30.03
C ASP A 169 -3.12 9.68 -30.57
N LYS A 170 -2.89 8.39 -30.81
CA LYS A 170 -1.64 7.92 -31.44
C LYS A 170 -1.66 8.20 -32.94
N ASP A 171 -2.83 8.36 -33.56
CA ASP A 171 -2.95 8.80 -34.93
C ASP A 171 -2.68 10.32 -35.02
N PRO A 172 -1.59 10.76 -35.68
CA PRO A 172 -1.28 12.18 -35.82
C PRO A 172 -2.30 12.95 -36.66
N LYS A 173 -3.24 12.27 -37.34
CA LYS A 173 -4.34 12.91 -38.09
C LYS A 173 -5.56 13.19 -37.23
N ALA A 174 -5.66 12.57 -36.06
CA ALA A 174 -6.75 12.82 -35.13
C ALA A 174 -6.45 14.09 -34.33
N SER A 175 -7.28 15.11 -34.48
CA SER A 175 -7.17 16.32 -33.67
C SER A 175 -7.44 15.97 -32.19
N PRO A 176 -6.61 16.45 -31.25
CA PRO A 176 -6.92 16.38 -29.84
C PRO A 176 -8.25 17.06 -29.54
N VAL A 177 -8.96 16.57 -28.53
CA VAL A 177 -10.15 17.24 -28.00
C VAL A 177 -9.76 18.64 -27.55
N ASP A 178 -10.58 19.63 -27.91
CA ASP A 178 -10.34 21.01 -27.52
C ASP A 178 -10.50 21.20 -26.01
N ASP A 179 -9.91 22.26 -25.49
CA ASP A 179 -9.86 22.50 -24.05
C ASP A 179 -11.23 22.78 -23.44
N MET A 180 -12.14 23.41 -24.19
CA MET A 180 -13.49 23.74 -23.71
C MET A 180 -14.35 22.48 -23.57
N GLN A 181 -14.26 21.57 -24.54
CA GLN A 181 -14.90 20.26 -24.51
C GLN A 181 -14.35 19.40 -23.37
N ARG A 182 -13.02 19.39 -23.19
CA ARG A 182 -12.37 18.69 -22.08
C ARG A 182 -12.85 19.21 -20.73
N ASP A 183 -12.86 20.52 -20.54
CA ASP A 183 -13.33 21.13 -19.29
C ASP A 183 -14.82 20.85 -19.04
N THR A 184 -15.63 20.78 -20.09
CA THR A 184 -17.06 20.42 -20.00
C THR A 184 -17.23 18.99 -19.48
N VAL A 185 -16.47 18.03 -20.02
CA VAL A 185 -16.49 16.63 -19.55
C VAL A 185 -16.06 16.55 -18.10
N LEU A 186 -14.91 17.14 -17.75
CA LEU A 186 -14.35 17.08 -16.39
C LEU A 186 -15.27 17.76 -15.37
N THR A 187 -15.85 18.91 -15.71
CA THR A 187 -16.79 19.62 -14.85
C THR A 187 -18.07 18.79 -14.66
N THR A 188 -18.61 18.19 -15.71
CA THR A 188 -19.82 17.36 -15.59
C THR A 188 -19.57 16.14 -14.71
N LEU A 189 -18.43 15.46 -14.87
CA LEU A 189 -18.06 14.31 -14.03
C LEU A 189 -17.80 14.73 -12.57
N ARG A 190 -17.28 15.94 -12.34
CA ARG A 190 -17.11 16.49 -11.00
C ARG A 190 -18.44 16.84 -10.34
N ASP A 191 -19.31 17.55 -11.05
CA ASP A 191 -20.60 18.01 -10.54
C ASP A 191 -21.56 16.84 -10.26
N THR A 192 -21.39 15.74 -10.97
CA THR A 192 -22.13 14.48 -10.75
C THR A 192 -21.58 13.65 -9.59
N GLY A 193 -20.40 14.02 -9.07
CA GLY A 193 -19.75 13.42 -7.91
C GLY A 193 -18.86 12.23 -8.23
N PHE A 194 -18.46 12.05 -9.49
CA PHE A 194 -17.70 10.88 -9.94
C PHE A 194 -16.19 11.07 -9.93
N ILE A 195 -15.74 12.31 -10.10
CA ILE A 195 -14.33 12.66 -10.01
C ILE A 195 -14.15 13.91 -9.17
N THR A 196 -12.94 14.09 -8.67
CA THR A 196 -12.47 15.36 -8.13
C THR A 196 -11.10 15.65 -8.71
N TYR A 197 -10.73 16.93 -8.79
CA TYR A 197 -9.43 17.38 -9.21
C TYR A 197 -9.17 18.74 -8.56
N GLY A 198 -7.89 19.08 -8.37
CA GLY A 198 -7.51 20.36 -7.75
C GLY A 198 -7.78 21.55 -8.67
N ASP A 199 -7.37 22.74 -8.22
CA ASP A 199 -7.52 23.98 -9.00
C ASP A 199 -6.57 24.06 -10.21
N GLN A 200 -5.65 23.10 -10.33
CA GLN A 200 -4.77 22.97 -11.48
C GLN A 200 -5.57 22.46 -12.68
N ARG A 201 -5.42 23.16 -13.80
CA ARG A 201 -6.01 22.76 -15.06
C ARG A 201 -5.46 21.40 -15.51
N VAL A 202 -6.37 20.47 -15.83
CA VAL A 202 -6.00 19.15 -16.36
C VAL A 202 -5.85 19.24 -17.88
N GLY A 203 -4.62 19.08 -18.37
CA GLY A 203 -4.28 19.12 -19.80
C GLY A 203 -4.32 17.76 -20.50
N ALA A 204 -4.29 17.79 -21.83
CA ALA A 204 -4.18 16.58 -22.64
C ALA A 204 -2.84 15.85 -22.40
N ALA A 205 -2.88 14.53 -22.29
CA ALA A 205 -1.75 13.67 -21.98
C ALA A 205 -1.48 12.63 -23.07
N ASN A 206 -0.24 12.24 -23.28
CA ASN A 206 0.11 11.09 -24.12
C ASN A 206 -0.16 9.75 -23.43
N THR A 207 -0.27 9.74 -22.10
CA THR A 207 -0.39 8.51 -21.30
C THR A 207 -1.25 8.77 -20.08
N ALA A 208 -2.07 7.78 -19.72
CA ALA A 208 -2.77 7.73 -18.44
C ALA A 208 -2.03 6.78 -17.51
N LEU A 209 -1.75 7.22 -16.28
CA LEU A 209 -1.25 6.36 -15.21
C LEU A 209 -2.35 6.25 -14.15
N VAL A 210 -2.82 5.03 -13.90
CA VAL A 210 -3.84 4.75 -12.89
C VAL A 210 -3.16 4.16 -11.66
N VAL A 211 -3.31 4.85 -10.52
CA VAL A 211 -2.80 4.44 -9.22
C VAL A 211 -3.98 3.89 -8.43
N THR A 212 -3.94 2.60 -8.14
CA THR A 212 -4.97 1.91 -7.35
C THR A 212 -4.46 1.61 -5.95
N GLY A 213 -5.32 1.67 -4.95
CA GLY A 213 -5.04 1.07 -3.65
C GLY A 213 -5.18 -0.44 -3.69
N GLY A 214 -4.64 -1.09 -2.66
CA GLY A 214 -4.75 -2.52 -2.47
C GLY A 214 -3.75 -3.01 -1.45
N ALA A 215 -4.11 -4.06 -0.70
CA ALA A 215 -3.10 -4.82 0.03
C ALA A 215 -2.11 -5.40 -0.99
N LEU A 216 -0.81 -5.31 -0.70
CA LEU A 216 0.17 -6.17 -1.36
C LEU A 216 -0.35 -7.60 -1.17
N GLY A 217 -0.70 -8.27 -2.28
CA GLY A 217 -1.26 -9.61 -2.23
C GLY A 217 -0.37 -10.52 -1.39
N GLU A 218 -1.01 -11.33 -0.54
CA GLU A 218 -0.35 -12.43 0.19
C GLU A 218 0.39 -13.38 -0.78
#